data_AF-A0A535NR44-F1
#
_entry.id   AF-A0A535NR44-F1
#
_cell.length_a   1.000
_cell.length_b   1.000
_cell.length_c   1.000
_cell.angle_alpha   90.00
_cell.angle_beta   90.00
_cell.angle_gamma   90.00
#
_symmetry.space_group_name_H-M   'P 1'
#
loop_
_entity.id
_entity.type
_entity.pdbx_description
1 polymer ?
#
loop_
_entity_poly.entity_id
_entity_poly.type
_entity_poly.pdbx_seq_one_letter_code
_entity_poly.pdbx_strand_id
1 'polypeptide(L)'
;EPDEIESQLPYYLNEDKSVWLDKRAMLQAILQQDGKGEEFLSLNDVVIARGMWPRVVQVRIRIDDYYFDTVYADGVIVSTATGSTAYNLAVGGPLLHPQVQSTVISPIAAHLSSNRSLILP
;
A
#
# COMPACT_ATOMS: atom_id res chain seq x y z
N GLU A 1 -3.49 -4.15 26.32
CA GLU A 1 -2.29 -5.00 26.41
C GLU A 1 -2.68 -6.48 26.39
N PRO A 2 -1.79 -7.44 26.02
CA PRO A 2 -2.14 -8.86 25.92
C PRO A 2 -2.73 -9.49 27.19
N ASP A 3 -2.31 -9.00 28.35
CA ASP A 3 -2.81 -9.39 29.68
C ASP A 3 -4.23 -8.89 29.98
N GLU A 4 -4.71 -7.88 29.25
CA GLU A 4 -6.06 -7.32 29.42
C GLU A 4 -7.09 -8.00 28.51
N ILE A 5 -6.69 -8.94 27.65
CA ILE A 5 -7.59 -9.54 26.67
C ILE A 5 -8.79 -10.20 27.35
N GLU A 6 -8.60 -10.98 28.41
CA GLU A 6 -9.71 -11.67 29.09
C GLU A 6 -10.76 -10.70 29.64
N SER A 7 -10.34 -9.54 30.14
CA SER A 7 -11.24 -8.53 30.69
C SER A 7 -11.88 -7.64 29.62
N GLN A 8 -11.16 -7.37 28.52
CA GLN A 8 -11.59 -6.45 27.47
C GLN A 8 -12.39 -7.15 26.35
N LEU A 9 -12.13 -8.43 26.08
CA LEU A 9 -12.76 -9.20 24.99
C LEU A 9 -14.30 -9.13 24.99
N PRO A 10 -15.00 -9.23 26.15
CA PRO A 10 -16.45 -9.11 26.17
C PRO A 10 -16.97 -7.77 25.65
N TYR A 11 -16.24 -6.67 25.85
CA TYR A 11 -16.64 -5.35 25.35
C TYR A 11 -16.55 -5.28 23.82
N TYR A 12 -15.49 -5.86 23.23
CA TYR A 12 -15.33 -5.94 21.78
C TYR A 12 -16.41 -6.82 21.13
N LEU A 13 -16.70 -8.00 21.70
CA LEU A 13 -17.67 -8.95 21.13
C LEU A 13 -19.11 -8.46 21.23
N ASN A 14 -19.44 -7.68 22.27
CA ASN A 14 -20.79 -7.13 22.47
C ASN A 14 -20.98 -5.76 21.80
N GLU A 15 -19.99 -5.27 21.04
CA GLU A 15 -20.00 -3.93 20.43
C GLU A 15 -20.36 -2.83 21.44
N ASP A 16 -19.75 -2.89 22.63
CA ASP A 16 -20.03 -1.93 23.70
C ASP A 16 -19.65 -0.51 23.27
N LYS A 17 -20.37 0.50 23.79
CA LYS A 17 -20.15 1.92 23.45
C LYS A 17 -18.77 2.44 23.83
N SER A 18 -18.08 1.78 24.76
CA SER A 18 -16.69 2.08 25.13
C SER A 18 -15.67 1.68 24.07
N VAL A 19 -16.06 0.84 23.11
CA VAL A 19 -15.20 0.38 22.01
C VAL A 19 -15.33 1.33 20.82
N TRP A 20 -14.19 1.71 20.26
CA TRP A 20 -14.11 2.50 19.05
C TRP A 20 -13.73 1.63 17.85
N LEU A 21 -14.56 1.66 16.80
CA LEU A 21 -14.27 1.00 15.53
C LEU A 21 -13.59 1.98 14.57
N ASP A 22 -12.33 1.68 14.23
CA ASP A 22 -11.54 2.45 13.27
C ASP A 22 -11.61 1.79 11.89
N LYS A 23 -12.31 2.43 10.94
CA LYS A 23 -12.43 1.95 9.57
C LYS A 23 -11.26 2.44 8.74
N ARG A 24 -10.52 1.52 8.14
CA ARG A 24 -9.35 1.83 7.30
C ARG A 24 -9.57 1.45 5.85
N ALA A 25 -9.09 2.29 4.94
CA ALA A 25 -9.11 2.01 3.52
C ALA A 25 -8.14 0.85 3.20
N MET A 26 -8.52 0.03 2.23
CA MET A 26 -7.70 -1.04 1.68
C MET A 26 -7.51 -0.82 0.18
N LEU A 27 -6.40 -1.33 -0.36
CA LEU A 27 -6.19 -1.39 -1.80
C LEU A 27 -6.85 -2.64 -2.37
N GLN A 28 -7.52 -2.48 -3.49
CA GLN A 28 -7.93 -3.57 -4.37
C GLN A 28 -6.99 -3.58 -5.57
N ALA A 29 -6.35 -4.72 -5.82
CA ALA A 29 -5.45 -4.91 -6.94
C ALA A 29 -5.97 -6.03 -7.84
N ILE A 30 -5.93 -5.81 -9.14
CA ILE A 30 -6.31 -6.81 -10.14
C ILE A 30 -5.09 -7.12 -10.99
N LEU A 31 -4.58 -8.34 -10.90
CA LEU A 31 -3.54 -8.84 -11.77
C LEU A 31 -4.19 -9.44 -13.01
N GLN A 32 -3.93 -8.86 -14.17
CA GLN A 32 -4.39 -9.40 -15.45
C GLN A 32 -3.24 -10.06 -16.21
N GLN A 33 -3.36 -11.36 -16.49
CA GLN A 33 -2.40 -12.13 -17.27
C GLN A 33 -3.12 -13.13 -18.18
N ASP A 34 -2.74 -13.19 -19.45
CA ASP A 34 -3.27 -14.14 -20.44
C ASP A 34 -4.81 -14.19 -20.50
N GLY A 35 -5.45 -13.03 -20.35
CA GLY A 35 -6.92 -12.89 -20.36
C GLY A 35 -7.62 -13.34 -19.07
N LYS A 36 -6.88 -13.72 -18.02
CA LYS A 36 -7.40 -14.01 -16.69
C LYS A 36 -7.10 -12.87 -15.73
N GLY A 37 -8.07 -12.54 -14.88
CA GLY A 37 -7.92 -11.57 -13.79
C GLY A 37 -7.93 -12.29 -12.45
N GLU A 38 -6.94 -12.00 -11.60
CA GLU A 38 -6.93 -12.39 -10.20
C GLU A 38 -7.01 -11.13 -9.33
N GLU A 39 -7.86 -11.17 -8.31
CA GLU A 39 -8.13 -10.03 -7.43
C GLU A 39 -7.49 -10.23 -6.06
N PHE A 40 -6.90 -9.16 -5.53
CA PHE A 40 -6.25 -9.13 -4.23
C PHE A 40 -6.72 -7.92 -3.43
N LEU A 41 -6.82 -8.12 -2.12
CA LEU A 41 -7.03 -7.05 -1.15
C LEU A 41 -5.79 -6.87 -0.29
N SER A 42 -5.34 -5.63 -0.11
CA SER A 42 -4.20 -5.30 0.73
C SER A 42 -4.54 -4.20 1.72
N LEU A 43 -4.20 -4.43 2.99
CA LEU A 43 -4.31 -3.41 4.03
C LEU A 43 -3.19 -2.37 3.92
N ASN A 44 -1.96 -2.82 3.67
CA ASN A 44 -0.79 -1.96 3.65
C ASN A 44 -0.41 -1.59 2.22
N ASP A 45 0.22 -2.53 1.52
CA ASP A 45 0.96 -2.25 0.31
C ASP A 45 0.65 -3.29 -0.78
N VAL A 46 0.66 -2.85 -2.04
CA VAL A 46 0.76 -3.67 -3.23
C VAL A 46 2.11 -3.37 -3.85
N VAL A 47 2.94 -4.40 -4.06
CA VAL A 47 4.33 -4.23 -4.47
C VAL A 47 4.55 -4.91 -5.82
N ILE A 48 4.99 -4.13 -6.80
CA ILE A 48 5.48 -4.63 -8.08
C ILE A 48 7.00 -4.57 -8.01
N ALA A 49 7.66 -5.71 -7.91
CA ALA A 49 9.12 -5.76 -7.77
C ALA A 49 9.75 -6.71 -8.78
N ARG A 50 11.07 -6.56 -8.96
CA ARG A 50 11.86 -7.56 -9.66
C ARG A 50 11.72 -8.92 -8.97
N GLY A 51 11.60 -9.97 -9.78
CA GLY A 51 11.67 -11.34 -9.28
C GLY A 51 13.08 -11.70 -8.81
N MET A 52 13.41 -12.99 -8.84
CA MET A 52 14.71 -13.49 -8.35
C MET A 52 15.95 -12.95 -9.09
N TRP A 53 15.75 -12.31 -10.25
CA TRP A 53 16.84 -11.90 -11.13
C TRP A 53 17.33 -10.48 -10.75
N PRO A 54 18.65 -10.24 -10.72
CA PRO A 54 19.23 -8.94 -10.35
C PRO A 54 19.18 -7.99 -11.55
N ARG A 55 17.97 -7.62 -11.98
CA ARG A 55 17.73 -6.62 -13.02
C ARG A 55 16.64 -5.67 -12.58
N VAL A 56 16.81 -4.39 -12.91
CA VAL A 56 15.75 -3.39 -12.74
C VAL A 56 14.53 -3.79 -13.56
N VAL A 57 13.35 -3.53 -13.01
CA VAL A 57 12.09 -3.62 -13.73
C VAL A 57 11.74 -2.27 -14.33
N GLN A 58 11.08 -2.31 -15.48
CA GLN A 58 10.48 -1.14 -16.11
C GLN A 58 8.99 -1.15 -15.79
N VAL A 59 8.54 -0.25 -14.93
CA VAL A 59 7.14 -0.16 -14.50
C VAL A 59 6.50 1.07 -15.13
N ARG A 60 5.56 0.84 -16.04
CA ARG A 60 4.73 1.90 -16.61
C ARG A 60 3.59 2.22 -15.67
N ILE A 61 3.50 3.46 -15.23
CA ILE A 61 2.48 3.94 -14.29
C ILE A 61 1.45 4.76 -15.07
N ARG A 62 0.19 4.37 -14.92
CA ARG A 62 -0.98 5.11 -15.39
C ARG A 62 -1.87 5.40 -14.19
N ILE A 63 -2.38 6.62 -14.14
CA ILE A 63 -3.32 7.07 -13.12
C ILE A 63 -4.59 7.43 -13.88
N ASP A 64 -5.68 6.74 -13.57
CA ASP A 64 -6.87 6.72 -14.41
C ASP A 64 -6.49 6.42 -15.87
N ASP A 65 -6.89 7.31 -16.79
CA ASP A 65 -6.61 7.20 -18.22
C ASP A 65 -5.34 7.95 -18.67
N TYR A 66 -4.55 8.49 -17.73
CA TYR A 66 -3.38 9.29 -18.05
C TYR A 66 -2.08 8.54 -17.83
N TYR A 67 -1.16 8.66 -18.78
CA TYR A 67 0.22 8.23 -18.59
C TYR A 67 0.89 9.20 -17.62
N PHE A 68 1.43 8.67 -16.52
CA PHE A 68 2.15 9.46 -15.53
C PHE A 68 3.66 9.39 -15.78
N ASP A 69 4.25 8.20 -15.62
CA ASP A 69 5.69 8.00 -15.79
C ASP A 69 6.03 6.53 -16.10
N THR A 70 7.26 6.28 -16.50
CA THR A 70 7.86 4.95 -16.58
C THR A 70 9.08 4.90 -15.68
N VAL A 71 8.97 4.12 -14.60
CA VAL A 71 10.01 4.02 -13.58
C VAL A 71 10.92 2.83 -13.87
N TYR A 72 12.23 3.06 -13.84
CA TYR A 72 13.25 2.01 -13.87
C TYR A 72 13.80 1.82 -12.45
N ALA A 73 13.43 0.73 -11.78
CA ALA A 73 13.66 0.56 -10.35
C ALA A 73 13.77 -0.91 -9.96
N ASP A 74 14.11 -1.19 -8.70
CA ASP A 74 13.93 -2.52 -8.12
C ASP A 74 12.43 -2.87 -7.98
N GLY A 75 11.57 -1.86 -7.94
CA GLY A 75 10.12 -2.01 -7.94
C GLY A 75 9.37 -0.69 -7.70
N VAL A 76 8.05 -0.80 -7.53
CA VAL A 76 7.14 0.28 -7.16
C VAL A 76 6.16 -0.26 -6.11
N ILE A 77 5.92 0.54 -5.08
CA ILE A 77 4.95 0.28 -4.01
C ILE A 77 3.75 1.20 -4.24
N VAL A 78 2.56 0.63 -4.14
CA VAL A 78 1.30 1.36 -3.98
C VAL A 78 0.80 1.08 -2.56
N SER A 79 0.61 2.11 -1.74
CA SER A 79 0.42 1.99 -0.30
C SER A 79 -0.83 2.74 0.16
N THR A 80 -1.58 2.17 1.11
CA THR A 80 -2.64 2.91 1.82
C THR A 80 -2.03 3.89 2.84
N ALA A 81 -2.86 4.76 3.41
CA ALA A 81 -2.44 5.53 4.58
C ALA A 81 -1.98 4.66 5.77
N THR A 82 -2.57 3.47 5.97
CA THR A 82 -2.12 2.50 6.98
C THR A 82 -0.75 1.90 6.60
N GLY A 83 -0.58 1.57 5.32
CA GLY A 83 0.68 1.05 4.77
C GLY A 83 1.81 2.08 4.75
N SER A 84 1.50 3.37 4.89
CA SER A 84 2.50 4.45 4.87
C SER A 84 3.61 4.27 5.91
N THR A 85 3.31 3.59 7.02
CA THR A 85 4.27 3.25 8.10
C THR A 85 4.99 1.91 7.90
N ALA A 86 4.65 1.14 6.86
CA ALA A 86 5.17 -0.20 6.57
C ALA A 86 6.31 -0.15 5.54
N TYR A 87 6.21 -0.88 4.42
CA TYR A 87 7.32 -0.94 3.47
C TYR A 87 7.52 0.39 2.74
N ASN A 88 6.43 1.13 2.52
CA ASN A 88 6.47 2.49 2.01
C ASN A 88 7.40 3.41 2.84
N LEU A 89 7.37 3.31 4.17
CA LEU A 89 8.26 4.08 5.05
C LEU A 89 9.73 3.68 4.83
N ALA A 90 10.01 2.39 4.70
CA ALA A 90 11.36 1.87 4.55
C ALA A 90 12.06 2.34 3.26
N VAL A 91 11.28 2.65 2.21
CA VAL A 91 11.82 3.21 0.95
C VAL A 91 11.83 4.74 0.92
N GLY A 92 11.53 5.39 2.05
CA GLY A 92 11.55 6.85 2.18
C GLY A 92 10.24 7.54 1.80
N GLY A 93 9.13 6.79 1.70
CA GLY A 93 7.81 7.35 1.48
C GLY A 93 7.28 8.16 2.67
N PRO A 94 6.31 9.05 2.45
CA PRO A 94 5.75 9.91 3.50
C PRO A 94 4.91 9.12 4.50
N LEU A 95 4.83 9.63 5.72
CA LEU A 95 3.87 9.18 6.74
C LEU A 95 2.52 9.86 6.51
N LEU A 96 1.46 9.06 6.50
CA LEU A 96 0.09 9.55 6.42
C LEU A 96 -0.67 9.23 7.70
N HIS A 97 -1.60 10.09 8.07
CA HIS A 97 -2.54 9.78 9.14
C HIS A 97 -3.48 8.65 8.67
N PRO A 98 -3.73 7.58 9.45
CA PRO A 98 -4.44 6.39 8.98
C PRO A 98 -5.87 6.62 8.47
N GLN A 99 -6.52 7.71 8.92
CA GLN A 99 -7.88 8.09 8.48
C GLN A 99 -7.91 8.85 7.15
N VAL A 100 -6.76 9.25 6.61
CA VAL A 100 -6.69 9.88 5.29
C VAL A 100 -6.99 8.82 4.23
N GLN A 101 -7.99 9.09 3.40
CA GLN A 101 -8.29 8.29 2.22
C GLN A 101 -7.39 8.77 1.09
N SER A 102 -6.17 8.25 1.05
CA SER A 102 -5.21 8.53 -0.01
C SER A 102 -4.31 7.33 -0.22
N THR A 103 -3.80 7.24 -1.43
CA THR A 103 -2.84 6.21 -1.85
C THR A 103 -1.48 6.85 -2.10
N VAL A 104 -0.40 6.16 -1.75
CA VAL A 104 0.97 6.60 -2.01
C VAL A 104 1.61 5.68 -3.02
N ILE A 105 2.20 6.24 -4.07
CA ILE A 105 3.05 5.52 -5.00
C ILE A 105 4.51 5.87 -4.70
N SER A 106 5.32 4.88 -4.35
CA SER A 106 6.74 5.06 -4.00
C SER A 106 7.63 4.11 -4.80
N PRO A 107 8.65 4.60 -5.52
CA PRO A 107 9.60 3.73 -6.19
C PRO A 107 10.57 3.07 -5.20
N ILE A 108 11.04 1.86 -5.51
CA ILE A 108 12.06 1.14 -4.75
C ILE A 108 13.39 1.30 -5.48
N ALA A 109 14.31 2.11 -4.94
CA ALA A 109 15.63 2.35 -5.54
C ALA A 109 15.55 2.72 -7.04
N ALA A 110 14.84 3.80 -7.38
CA ALA A 110 14.73 4.26 -8.76
C ALA A 110 16.09 4.69 -9.35
N HIS A 111 16.31 4.28 -10.59
CA HIS A 111 17.42 4.71 -11.43
C HIS A 111 16.90 5.61 -12.55
N LEU A 112 17.59 6.72 -12.81
CA LEU A 112 17.31 7.64 -13.94
C LEU A 112 15.90 8.26 -13.98
N SER A 113 15.05 7.97 -12.97
CA SER A 113 13.66 8.43 -12.83
C SER A 113 13.52 9.26 -11.55
N SER A 114 12.39 9.94 -11.33
CA SER A 114 12.17 10.66 -10.08
C SER A 114 12.07 9.69 -8.90
N ASN A 115 12.88 9.89 -7.86
CA ASN A 115 12.81 9.10 -6.62
C ASN A 115 11.85 9.73 -5.59
N ARG A 116 10.76 10.36 -6.05
CA ARG A 116 9.78 11.02 -5.19
C ARG A 116 8.52 10.18 -5.11
N SER A 117 7.95 10.08 -3.91
CA SER A 117 6.62 9.52 -3.73
C SER A 117 5.55 10.47 -4.27
N LEU A 118 4.50 9.89 -4.83
CA LEU A 118 3.30 10.59 -5.26
C LEU A 118 2.15 10.21 -4.34
N ILE A 119 1.46 11.21 -3.78
CA ILE A 119 0.23 11.00 -3.00
C ILE A 119 -0.96 11.29 -3.92
N LEU A 120 -1.91 10.37 -3.96
CA LEU A 120 -3.13 10.43 -4.76
C LEU A 120 -4.36 10.39 -3.85
N PRO A 121 -5.43 11.12 -4.20
CA PRO A 121 -6.71 11.05 -3.49
C PRO A 121 -7.39 9.69 -3.64
#